data_AF-A0AAW2JFY7-F1
#
_entry.id   AF-A0AAW2JFY7-F1
#
_cell.length_a   1.000
_cell.length_b   1.000
_cell.length_c   1.000
_cell.angle_alpha   90.00
_cell.angle_beta   90.00
_cell.angle_gamma   90.00
#
_symmetry.space_group_name_H-M   'P 1'
#
loop_
_entity.id
_entity.type
_entity.pdbx_description
1 polymer ?
#
loop_
_entity_poly.entity_id
_entity_poly.type
_entity_poly.pdbx_seq_one_letter_code
_entity_poly.pdbx_strand_id
1 'polypeptide(L)'
;MASNADHAVFKFDNYLAQLPGFLDSVENIWKHHISGTAMYESVCKLKLLKAEFRRQKKRTGNLTENVQNAKTFLDKAQSLFTTYKEDIFLNLVKCCRRVYSAAVKLEISMLQQRAKLRWLKHGDQSSKVFFRKINSTRVKQRVFQITKASGELLTTQHDVTQEFISFFRLYLGLASLAPVTLSEVKEAFFDIDVESAPGPDGFTSAFYRAAWPIVGQSMFEAVGEFFRTGKLLKQINTTLLALIPKVNMPTYVSDYRPISCCNVLYKAITKIIVKRIQRVLPLLIDYSQNAFVPGRSISDNIF
;
A
#
# COMPACT_ATOMS: atom_id res chain seq x y z
N MET A 1 -20.98 28.96 10.48
CA MET A 1 -19.63 28.38 10.60
C MET A 1 -19.35 27.50 9.39
N ALA A 2 -18.72 28.06 8.35
CA ALA A 2 -18.42 27.33 7.12
C ALA A 2 -17.30 26.31 7.40
N SER A 3 -17.60 25.02 7.19
CA SER A 3 -16.65 23.93 7.43
C SER A 3 -15.49 23.99 6.44
N ASN A 4 -14.26 23.85 6.95
CA ASN A 4 -12.96 23.70 6.27
C ASN A 4 -12.86 22.48 5.31
N ALA A 5 -13.94 22.07 4.65
CA ALA A 5 -14.02 20.84 3.86
C ALA A 5 -13.24 20.90 2.53
N ASP A 6 -12.98 22.10 1.98
CA ASP A 6 -12.32 22.26 0.68
C ASP A 6 -10.80 22.01 0.70
N HIS A 7 -10.18 21.94 1.88
CA HIS A 7 -8.76 21.60 2.05
C HIS A 7 -8.51 20.16 2.51
N ALA A 8 -9.54 19.31 2.58
CA ALA A 8 -9.37 17.93 2.99
C ALA A 8 -8.51 17.14 1.98
N VAL A 9 -7.41 16.55 2.48
CA VAL A 9 -6.58 15.62 1.72
C VAL A 9 -7.46 14.45 1.30
N PHE A 10 -7.53 14.22 -0.01
CA PHE A 10 -8.28 13.09 -0.54
C PHE A 10 -7.70 11.77 -0.04
N LYS A 11 -8.60 10.86 0.31
CA LYS A 11 -8.31 9.46 0.57
C LYS A 11 -9.38 8.64 -0.14
N PHE A 12 -8.94 7.59 -0.83
CA PHE A 12 -9.81 6.61 -1.44
C PHE A 12 -10.49 5.80 -0.33
N ASP A 13 -11.81 5.93 -0.26
CA ASP A 13 -12.62 5.11 0.64
C ASP A 13 -12.96 3.79 -0.06
N ASN A 14 -12.75 2.66 0.61
CA ASN A 14 -12.85 1.34 -0.02
C ASN A 14 -14.27 1.01 -0.52
N TYR A 15 -15.30 1.66 0.04
CA TYR A 15 -16.68 1.52 -0.44
C TYR A 15 -16.89 2.10 -1.85
N LEU A 16 -16.04 3.03 -2.32
CA LEU A 16 -16.14 3.61 -3.67
C LEU A 16 -15.96 2.54 -4.76
N ALA A 17 -15.13 1.53 -4.50
CA ALA A 17 -14.96 0.38 -5.38
C ALA A 17 -16.21 -0.51 -5.48
N GLN A 18 -17.18 -0.33 -4.59
CA GLN A 18 -18.43 -1.08 -4.55
C GLN A 18 -19.61 -0.32 -5.16
N LEU A 19 -19.40 0.95 -5.54
CA LEU A 19 -20.44 1.75 -6.17
C LEU A 19 -20.70 1.27 -7.61
N PRO A 20 -21.97 1.24 -8.06
CA PRO A 20 -22.28 1.01 -9.47
C PRO A 20 -21.57 2.03 -10.35
N GLY A 21 -20.98 1.56 -11.45
CA GLY A 21 -20.23 2.40 -12.39
C GLY A 21 -18.83 2.81 -11.92
N PHE A 22 -18.29 2.20 -10.86
CA PHE A 22 -16.90 2.41 -10.44
C PHE A 22 -15.92 2.16 -11.60
N LEU A 23 -16.01 0.98 -12.24
CA LEU A 23 -15.13 0.62 -13.36
C LEU A 23 -15.36 1.54 -14.57
N ASP A 24 -16.61 1.86 -14.90
CA ASP A 24 -16.94 2.79 -15.99
C ASP A 24 -16.30 4.17 -15.76
N SER A 25 -16.29 4.65 -14.51
CA SER A 25 -15.65 5.91 -14.13
C SER A 25 -14.14 5.86 -14.31
N VAL A 26 -13.53 4.72 -13.96
CA VAL A 26 -12.09 4.48 -14.16
C VAL A 26 -11.77 4.44 -15.65
N GLU A 27 -12.49 3.62 -16.42
CA GLU A 27 -12.29 3.44 -17.86
C GLU A 27 -12.50 4.75 -18.63
N ASN A 28 -13.53 5.51 -18.28
CA ASN A 28 -13.79 6.80 -18.90
C ASN A 28 -12.60 7.75 -18.77
N ILE A 29 -11.86 7.73 -17.67
CA ILE A 29 -10.63 8.52 -17.53
C ILE A 29 -9.45 7.81 -18.19
N TRP A 30 -9.36 6.49 -18.06
CA TRP A 30 -8.19 5.73 -18.50
C TRP A 30 -8.02 5.66 -20.02
N LYS A 31 -9.12 5.78 -20.80
CA LYS A 31 -9.10 5.86 -22.27
C LYS A 31 -8.48 7.15 -22.82
N HIS A 32 -8.36 8.20 -22.01
CA HIS A 32 -7.80 9.46 -22.47
C HIS A 32 -6.30 9.32 -22.68
N HIS A 33 -5.82 9.75 -23.84
CA HIS A 33 -4.40 9.84 -24.13
C HIS A 33 -3.78 11.01 -23.36
N ILE A 34 -2.66 10.75 -22.69
CA ILE A 34 -1.85 11.76 -22.01
C ILE A 34 -0.44 11.61 -22.57
N SER A 35 0.16 12.70 -23.05
CA SER A 35 1.54 12.65 -23.55
C SER A 35 2.51 12.66 -22.37
N GLY A 36 3.47 11.73 -22.37
CA GLY A 36 4.55 11.69 -21.39
C GLY A 36 5.15 10.31 -21.23
N THR A 37 5.78 10.06 -20.07
CA THR A 37 6.23 8.72 -19.71
C THR A 37 5.11 7.93 -19.04
N ALA A 38 5.20 6.59 -19.01
CA ALA A 38 4.17 5.74 -18.42
C ALA A 38 3.89 6.08 -16.94
N MET A 39 4.93 6.42 -16.18
CA MET A 39 4.80 6.94 -14.81
C MET A 39 4.05 8.28 -14.77
N TYR A 40 4.36 9.20 -15.68
CA TYR A 40 3.71 10.51 -15.75
C TYR A 40 2.23 10.39 -16.12
N GLU A 41 1.91 9.61 -17.15
CA GLU A 41 0.54 9.33 -17.57
C GLU A 41 -0.28 8.74 -16.43
N SER A 42 0.26 7.74 -15.74
CA SER A 42 -0.37 7.11 -14.58
C SER A 42 -0.69 8.13 -13.49
N VAL A 43 0.25 9.00 -13.13
CA VAL A 43 0.04 10.05 -12.13
C VAL A 43 -1.03 11.05 -12.58
N CYS A 44 -1.04 11.46 -13.85
CA CYS A 44 -2.04 12.39 -14.37
C CYS A 44 -3.44 11.78 -14.38
N LYS A 45 -3.60 10.53 -14.81
CA LYS A 45 -4.89 9.82 -14.77
C LYS A 45 -5.41 9.65 -13.34
N LEU A 46 -4.54 9.31 -12.39
CA LEU A 46 -4.90 9.24 -10.97
C LEU A 46 -5.35 10.60 -10.41
N LYS A 47 -4.71 11.70 -10.82
CA LYS A 47 -5.14 13.06 -10.44
C LYS A 47 -6.53 13.41 -11.00
N LEU A 48 -6.84 12.99 -12.23
CA LEU A 48 -8.18 13.19 -12.80
C LEU A 48 -9.23 12.36 -12.06
N LEU A 49 -8.93 11.09 -11.75
CA LEU A 49 -9.81 10.20 -10.98
C LEU A 49 -10.13 10.75 -9.60
N LYS A 50 -9.16 11.42 -8.97
CA LYS A 50 -9.34 12.11 -7.69
C LYS A 50 -10.52 13.08 -7.70
N ALA A 51 -10.68 13.84 -8.78
CA ALA A 51 -11.78 14.79 -8.92
C ALA A 51 -13.12 14.07 -9.05
N GLU A 52 -13.18 13.00 -9.84
CA GLU A 52 -14.39 12.19 -10.02
C GLU A 52 -14.82 11.51 -8.71
N PHE A 53 -13.90 10.85 -8.00
CA PHE A 53 -14.21 10.19 -6.73
C PHE A 53 -14.63 11.18 -5.63
N ARG A 54 -14.14 12.42 -5.66
CA ARG A 54 -14.68 13.48 -4.77
C ARG A 54 -16.14 13.81 -5.09
N ARG A 55 -16.52 13.90 -6.37
CA ARG A 55 -17.92 14.10 -6.77
C ARG A 55 -18.79 12.93 -6.34
N GLN A 56 -18.33 11.70 -6.54
CA GLN A 56 -19.06 10.50 -6.14
C GLN A 56 -19.26 10.43 -4.63
N LYS A 57 -18.24 10.79 -3.84
CA LYS A 57 -18.34 10.89 -2.39
C LYS A 57 -19.37 11.96 -1.97
N LYS A 58 -19.37 13.13 -2.62
CA LYS A 58 -20.36 14.18 -2.37
C LYS A 58 -21.78 13.72 -2.71
N ARG A 59 -21.96 13.01 -3.83
CA ARG A 59 -23.26 12.45 -4.26
C ARG A 59 -23.75 11.35 -3.32
N THR A 60 -22.85 10.52 -2.81
CA THR A 60 -23.19 9.40 -1.92
C THR A 60 -23.65 9.91 -0.54
N GLY A 61 -23.15 11.06 -0.09
CA GLY A 61 -23.60 11.67 1.17
C GLY A 61 -23.22 10.86 2.41
N ASN A 62 -24.04 10.94 3.45
CA ASN A 62 -23.79 10.27 4.72
C ASN A 62 -24.25 8.80 4.66
N LEU A 63 -23.30 7.86 4.75
CA LEU A 63 -23.60 6.43 4.68
C LEU A 63 -24.48 5.92 5.84
N THR A 64 -24.29 6.45 7.05
CA THR A 64 -25.10 6.06 8.23
C THR A 64 -26.54 6.53 8.06
N GLU A 65 -26.73 7.75 7.56
CA GLU A 65 -28.06 8.26 7.23
C GLU A 65 -28.71 7.45 6.10
N ASN A 66 -27.95 7.07 5.08
CA ASN A 66 -28.45 6.22 4.00
C ASN A 66 -28.93 4.85 4.51
N VAL A 67 -28.21 4.24 5.46
CA VAL A 67 -28.62 2.98 6.11
C VAL A 67 -29.90 3.18 6.90
N GLN A 68 -30.00 4.25 7.70
CA GLN A 68 -31.18 4.55 8.50
C GLN A 68 -32.41 4.81 7.61
N ASN A 69 -32.24 5.57 6.53
CA ASN A 69 -33.30 5.84 5.55
C ASN A 69 -33.74 4.54 4.87
N ALA A 70 -32.81 3.73 4.37
CA ALA A 70 -33.11 2.46 3.71
C ALA A 70 -33.83 1.48 4.66
N LYS A 71 -33.45 1.45 5.94
CA LYS A 71 -34.14 0.65 6.97
C LYS A 71 -35.59 1.14 7.15
N THR A 72 -35.77 2.44 7.29
CA THR A 72 -37.10 3.04 7.45
C THR A 72 -38.02 2.73 6.26
N PHE A 73 -37.50 2.74 5.03
CA PHE A 73 -38.27 2.32 3.85
C PHE A 73 -38.60 0.83 3.85
N LEU A 74 -37.66 -0.02 4.27
CA LEU A 74 -37.90 -1.45 4.39
C LEU A 74 -39.00 -1.77 5.42
N ASP A 75 -38.96 -1.12 6.58
CA ASP A 75 -39.96 -1.29 7.64
C ASP A 75 -41.36 -0.86 7.15
N LYS A 76 -41.45 0.26 6.42
CA LYS A 76 -42.71 0.70 5.77
C LYS A 76 -43.21 -0.30 4.73
N ALA A 77 -42.33 -0.82 3.88
CA ALA A 77 -42.71 -1.82 2.88
C ALA A 77 -43.21 -3.12 3.52
N GLN A 78 -42.58 -3.55 4.61
CA GLN A 78 -43.01 -4.74 5.38
C GLN A 78 -44.38 -4.52 6.04
N SER A 79 -44.63 -3.33 6.59
CA SER A 79 -45.93 -2.95 7.13
C SER A 79 -47.03 -3.00 6.04
N LEU A 80 -46.78 -2.41 4.87
CA LEU A 80 -47.72 -2.47 3.73
C LEU A 80 -48.01 -3.90 3.29
N PHE A 81 -46.97 -4.75 3.17
CA PHE A 81 -47.16 -6.15 2.82
C PHE A 81 -47.96 -6.91 3.89
N THR A 82 -47.75 -6.62 5.17
CA THR A 82 -48.50 -7.26 6.27
C THR A 82 -49.99 -6.90 6.22
N THR A 83 -50.31 -5.66 5.86
CA THR A 83 -51.68 -5.13 5.77
C THR A 83 -52.41 -5.64 4.53
N TYR A 84 -51.83 -5.48 3.34
CA TYR A 84 -52.52 -5.74 2.07
C TYR A 84 -52.26 -7.14 1.50
N LYS A 85 -51.10 -7.75 1.82
CA LYS A 85 -50.69 -9.10 1.37
C LYS A 85 -50.67 -9.30 -0.15
N GLU A 86 -50.53 -8.23 -0.92
CA GLU A 86 -50.43 -8.31 -2.39
C GLU A 86 -48.98 -8.52 -2.86
N ASP A 87 -48.83 -9.18 -4.01
CA ASP A 87 -47.53 -9.47 -4.63
C ASP A 87 -46.72 -8.20 -4.96
N ILE A 88 -47.38 -7.08 -5.24
CA ILE A 88 -46.70 -5.81 -5.50
C ILE A 88 -45.91 -5.34 -4.27
N PHE A 89 -46.47 -5.48 -3.07
CA PHE A 89 -45.81 -5.13 -1.82
C PHE A 89 -44.72 -6.15 -1.46
N LEU A 90 -44.88 -7.42 -1.80
CA LEU A 90 -43.81 -8.41 -1.68
C LEU A 90 -42.59 -8.03 -2.54
N ASN A 91 -42.83 -7.61 -3.79
CA ASN A 91 -41.78 -7.14 -4.69
C ASN A 91 -41.13 -5.85 -4.17
N LEU A 92 -41.92 -4.92 -3.61
CA LEU A 92 -41.41 -3.72 -2.95
C LEU A 92 -40.48 -4.08 -1.77
N VAL A 93 -40.88 -5.01 -0.90
CA VAL A 93 -40.04 -5.50 0.21
C VAL A 93 -38.73 -6.07 -0.30
N LYS A 94 -38.77 -6.90 -1.35
CA LYS A 94 -37.55 -7.46 -1.97
C LYS A 94 -36.62 -6.35 -2.47
N CYS A 95 -37.15 -5.33 -3.15
CA CYS A 95 -36.39 -4.18 -3.62
C CYS A 95 -35.78 -3.36 -2.46
N CYS A 96 -36.59 -3.00 -1.45
CA CYS A 96 -36.12 -2.27 -0.27
C CYS A 96 -35.04 -3.06 0.49
N ARG A 97 -35.19 -4.39 0.59
CA ARG A 97 -34.18 -5.25 1.23
C ARG A 97 -32.86 -5.21 0.50
N ARG A 98 -32.87 -5.25 -0.84
CA ARG A 98 -31.65 -5.12 -1.67
C ARG A 98 -30.97 -3.77 -1.44
N VAL A 99 -31.74 -2.67 -1.41
CA VAL A 99 -31.21 -1.32 -1.17
C VAL A 99 -30.62 -1.21 0.24
N TYR A 100 -31.32 -1.71 1.26
CA TYR A 100 -30.83 -1.73 2.65
C TYR A 100 -29.54 -2.54 2.79
N SER A 101 -29.50 -3.76 2.24
CA SER A 101 -28.29 -4.59 2.26
C SER A 101 -27.12 -3.92 1.54
N ALA A 102 -27.35 -3.23 0.43
CA ALA A 102 -26.31 -2.47 -0.27
C ALA A 102 -25.79 -1.29 0.57
N ALA A 103 -26.68 -0.51 1.20
CA ALA A 103 -26.30 0.61 2.06
C ALA A 103 -25.45 0.14 3.25
N VAL A 104 -25.88 -0.94 3.94
CA VAL A 104 -25.16 -1.52 5.07
C VAL A 104 -23.76 -1.99 4.66
N LYS A 105 -23.63 -2.61 3.48
CA LYS A 105 -22.34 -3.08 2.96
C LYS A 105 -21.34 -1.92 2.76
N LEU A 106 -21.80 -0.78 2.24
CA LEU A 106 -20.98 0.42 2.07
C LEU A 106 -20.54 0.99 3.43
N GLU A 107 -21.47 1.11 4.38
CA GLU A 107 -21.18 1.61 5.73
C GLU A 107 -20.16 0.73 6.45
N ILE A 108 -20.36 -0.60 6.43
CA ILE A 108 -19.43 -1.55 7.05
C ILE A 108 -18.03 -1.41 6.43
N SER A 109 -17.93 -1.30 5.10
CA SER A 109 -16.64 -1.10 4.43
C SER A 109 -15.93 0.18 4.88
N MET A 110 -16.68 1.28 5.05
CA MET A 110 -16.13 2.53 5.57
C MET A 110 -15.67 2.37 7.04
N LEU A 111 -16.48 1.73 7.89
CA LEU A 111 -16.17 1.54 9.31
C LEU A 111 -14.96 0.63 9.50
N GLN A 112 -14.85 -0.46 8.73
CA GLN A 112 -13.69 -1.35 8.74
C GLN A 112 -12.38 -0.60 8.41
N GLN A 113 -12.40 0.22 7.36
CA GLN A 113 -11.25 1.02 6.95
C GLN A 113 -10.86 2.08 8.00
N ARG A 114 -11.83 2.64 8.72
CA ARG A 114 -11.57 3.63 9.79
C ARG A 114 -11.04 2.97 11.05
N ALA A 115 -11.59 1.83 11.43
CA ALA A 115 -11.27 1.16 12.69
C ALA A 115 -9.92 0.41 12.66
N LYS A 116 -9.32 0.18 11.47
CA LYS A 116 -8.02 -0.51 11.31
C LYS A 116 -7.91 -1.80 12.14
N LEU A 117 -9.01 -2.57 12.25
CA LEU A 117 -9.25 -3.65 13.23
C LEU A 117 -8.31 -4.87 13.18
N ARG A 118 -7.21 -4.84 12.43
CA ARG A 118 -6.15 -5.88 12.45
C ARG A 118 -4.92 -5.51 13.28
N TRP A 119 -4.69 -4.23 13.57
CA TRP A 119 -3.41 -3.74 14.12
C TRP A 119 -3.21 -3.92 15.63
N LEU A 120 -4.19 -4.44 16.36
CA LEU A 120 -4.12 -4.55 17.82
C LEU A 120 -3.40 -5.80 18.34
N LYS A 121 -2.90 -6.70 17.48
CA LYS A 121 -2.39 -8.00 17.96
C LYS A 121 -0.89 -8.10 18.19
N HIS A 122 -0.03 -7.34 17.52
CA HIS A 122 1.43 -7.42 17.76
C HIS A 122 2.13 -6.10 17.44
N GLY A 123 2.58 -5.39 18.48
CA GLY A 123 3.42 -4.21 18.37
C GLY A 123 4.53 -4.24 19.41
N ASP A 124 5.76 -4.47 18.95
CA ASP A 124 6.97 -4.61 19.76
C ASP A 124 7.37 -3.33 20.50
N GLN A 125 7.79 -3.51 21.75
CA GLN A 125 8.53 -2.55 22.55
C GLN A 125 10.03 -2.64 22.22
N SER A 126 10.69 -1.48 22.13
CA SER A 126 12.13 -1.38 21.82
C SER A 126 12.92 -1.18 23.12
N SER A 127 13.94 -2.01 23.37
CA SER A 127 14.80 -1.94 24.56
C SER A 127 16.23 -1.48 24.24
N LYS A 128 16.87 -0.79 25.18
CA LYS A 128 18.18 -0.10 25.06
C LYS A 128 19.39 -0.99 24.66
N VAL A 129 19.19 -2.29 24.48
CA VAL A 129 20.21 -3.30 24.12
C VAL A 129 20.68 -3.15 22.66
N PHE A 130 19.80 -2.69 21.77
CA PHE A 130 20.11 -2.52 20.33
C PHE A 130 21.29 -1.56 20.09
N PHE A 131 21.40 -0.46 20.84
CA PHE A 131 22.50 0.49 20.69
C PHE A 131 23.85 -0.05 21.20
N ARG A 132 23.86 -0.94 22.20
CA ARG A 132 25.10 -1.64 22.64
C ARG A 132 25.58 -2.65 21.60
N LYS A 133 24.66 -3.37 20.95
CA LYS A 133 25.02 -4.32 19.87
C LYS A 133 25.56 -3.59 18.63
N ILE A 134 24.97 -2.46 18.23
CA ILE A 134 25.47 -1.61 17.13
C ILE A 134 26.93 -1.20 17.37
N ASN A 135 27.30 -0.85 18.61
CA ASN A 135 28.69 -0.49 18.96
C ASN A 135 29.64 -1.70 18.98
N SER A 136 29.18 -2.90 19.35
CA SER A 136 29.96 -4.15 19.27
C SER A 136 30.20 -4.59 17.82
N THR A 137 29.25 -4.35 16.91
CA THR A 137 29.36 -4.70 15.48
C THR A 137 30.35 -3.80 14.73
N ARG A 138 30.55 -2.54 15.15
CA ARG A 138 31.56 -1.63 14.55
C ARG A 138 32.99 -2.15 14.60
N VAL A 139 33.32 -3.01 15.58
CA VAL A 139 34.66 -3.61 15.74
C VAL A 139 34.84 -4.84 14.84
N LYS A 140 33.76 -5.59 14.54
CA LYS A 140 33.77 -6.77 13.65
C LYS A 140 33.64 -6.44 12.15
N GLN A 141 33.31 -5.19 11.80
CA GLN A 141 33.01 -4.77 10.42
C GLN A 141 34.22 -4.34 9.57
N ARG A 142 35.45 -4.40 10.11
CA ARG A 142 36.65 -4.17 9.28
C ARG A 142 36.98 -5.44 8.50
N VAL A 143 36.63 -5.44 7.22
CA VAL A 143 37.06 -6.45 6.25
C VAL A 143 38.50 -6.12 5.85
N PHE A 144 39.47 -6.91 6.29
CA PHE A 144 40.89 -6.66 6.00
C PHE A 144 41.35 -7.35 4.71
N GLN A 145 40.80 -8.53 4.36
CA GLN A 145 41.22 -9.32 3.21
C GLN A 145 40.07 -10.19 2.67
N ILE A 146 40.02 -10.42 1.35
CA ILE A 146 39.07 -11.32 0.67
C ILE A 146 39.78 -12.11 -0.42
N THR A 147 39.45 -13.40 -0.56
CA THR A 147 39.97 -14.26 -1.65
C THR A 147 38.95 -14.36 -2.78
N LYS A 148 39.37 -14.08 -4.02
CA LYS A 148 38.54 -14.26 -5.23
C LYS A 148 38.23 -15.74 -5.48
N ALA A 149 37.23 -16.03 -6.31
CA ALA A 149 36.94 -17.38 -6.81
C ALA A 149 38.12 -18.00 -7.59
N SER A 150 39.04 -17.18 -8.10
CA SER A 150 40.30 -17.60 -8.74
C SER A 150 41.43 -17.94 -7.76
N GLY A 151 41.22 -17.77 -6.44
CA GLY A 151 42.23 -18.02 -5.41
C GLY A 151 43.14 -16.82 -5.07
N GLU A 152 42.94 -15.66 -5.71
CA GLU A 152 43.73 -14.45 -5.49
C GLU A 152 43.31 -13.70 -4.21
N LEU A 153 44.26 -13.33 -3.35
CA LEU A 153 44.01 -12.60 -2.10
C LEU A 153 44.03 -11.07 -2.33
N LEU A 154 42.91 -10.41 -2.06
CA LEU A 154 42.77 -8.95 -2.11
C LEU A 154 42.98 -8.36 -0.71
N THR A 155 43.92 -7.44 -0.59
CA THR A 155 44.33 -6.83 0.69
C THR A 155 44.11 -5.32 0.74
N THR A 156 43.88 -4.67 -0.41
CA THR A 156 43.62 -3.23 -0.46
C THR A 156 42.13 -2.94 -0.31
N GLN A 157 41.81 -1.84 0.38
CA GLN A 157 40.42 -1.41 0.57
C GLN A 157 39.69 -1.16 -0.76
N HIS A 158 40.40 -0.69 -1.78
CA HIS A 158 39.84 -0.44 -3.10
C HIS A 158 39.43 -1.74 -3.79
N ASP A 159 40.32 -2.74 -3.82
CA ASP A 159 40.07 -3.99 -4.53
C ASP A 159 39.01 -4.84 -3.84
N VAL A 160 39.03 -4.88 -2.50
CA VAL A 160 37.96 -5.51 -1.71
C VAL A 160 36.61 -4.86 -2.01
N THR A 161 36.57 -3.53 -2.12
CA THR A 161 35.34 -2.81 -2.47
C THR A 161 34.87 -3.10 -3.89
N GLN A 162 35.79 -3.15 -4.87
CA GLN A 162 35.45 -3.46 -6.26
C GLN A 162 34.99 -4.91 -6.43
N GLU A 163 35.61 -5.86 -5.71
CA GLU A 163 35.20 -7.26 -5.74
C GLU A 163 33.80 -7.43 -5.14
N PHE A 164 33.50 -6.77 -4.01
CA PHE A 164 32.14 -6.74 -3.49
C PHE A 164 31.16 -6.09 -4.47
N ILE A 165 31.51 -4.95 -5.09
CA ILE A 165 30.66 -4.29 -6.08
C ILE A 165 30.43 -5.23 -7.27
N SER A 166 31.46 -5.93 -7.76
CA SER A 166 31.39 -6.87 -8.88
C SER A 166 30.53 -8.08 -8.52
N PHE A 167 30.79 -8.70 -7.37
CA PHE A 167 30.02 -9.81 -6.83
C PHE A 167 28.55 -9.42 -6.69
N PHE A 168 28.25 -8.32 -6.01
CA PHE A 168 26.87 -7.86 -5.83
C PHE A 168 26.23 -7.38 -7.14
N ARG A 169 26.97 -6.79 -8.08
CA ARG A 169 26.44 -6.45 -9.41
C ARG A 169 26.11 -7.69 -10.21
N LEU A 170 26.89 -8.76 -10.12
CA LEU A 170 26.60 -10.03 -10.78
C LEU A 170 25.43 -10.75 -10.08
N TYR A 171 25.50 -10.85 -8.76
CA TYR A 171 24.56 -11.58 -7.92
C TYR A 171 23.19 -10.92 -7.82
N LEU A 172 23.15 -9.60 -7.61
CA LEU A 172 21.92 -8.81 -7.68
C LEU A 172 21.54 -8.49 -9.12
N GLY A 173 22.48 -8.33 -10.05
CA GLY A 173 22.18 -7.98 -11.45
C GLY A 173 21.43 -9.08 -12.19
N LEU A 174 21.73 -10.36 -11.94
CA LEU A 174 20.96 -11.48 -12.49
C LEU A 174 19.50 -11.50 -12.02
N ALA A 175 19.22 -11.04 -10.79
CA ALA A 175 17.85 -10.95 -10.24
C ALA A 175 17.17 -9.58 -10.48
N SER A 176 17.94 -8.50 -10.63
CA SER A 176 17.47 -7.10 -10.69
C SER A 176 17.38 -6.55 -12.12
N LEU A 177 18.17 -7.06 -13.07
CA LEU A 177 18.11 -6.68 -14.49
C LEU A 177 17.10 -7.50 -15.31
N ALA A 178 16.64 -8.64 -14.77
CA ALA A 178 15.57 -9.39 -15.41
C ALA A 178 14.33 -8.50 -15.57
N PRO A 179 13.77 -8.37 -16.79
CA PRO A 179 12.57 -7.59 -17.01
C PRO A 179 11.48 -7.99 -16.02
N VAL A 180 10.86 -7.00 -15.38
CA VAL A 180 9.70 -7.27 -14.52
C VAL A 180 8.59 -7.89 -15.35
N THR A 181 7.88 -8.85 -14.76
CA THR A 181 6.74 -9.50 -15.42
C THR A 181 5.42 -8.92 -14.93
N LEU A 182 4.37 -9.03 -15.74
CA LEU A 182 3.03 -8.57 -15.34
C LEU A 182 2.54 -9.28 -14.07
N SER A 183 2.87 -10.57 -13.89
CA SER A 183 2.52 -11.32 -12.68
C SER A 183 3.23 -10.75 -11.46
N GLU A 184 4.55 -10.51 -11.56
CA GLU A 184 5.35 -9.94 -10.47
C GLU A 184 4.82 -8.56 -10.06
N VAL A 185 4.44 -7.71 -11.03
CA VAL A 185 3.84 -6.41 -10.74
C VAL A 185 2.46 -6.58 -10.09
N LYS A 186 1.59 -7.43 -10.64
CA LYS A 186 0.26 -7.70 -10.05
C LYS A 186 0.37 -8.17 -8.61
N GLU A 187 1.22 -9.15 -8.36
CA GLU A 187 1.49 -9.66 -7.01
C GLU A 187 1.97 -8.55 -6.08
N ALA A 188 2.87 -7.67 -6.53
CA ALA A 188 3.36 -6.58 -5.70
C ALA A 188 2.24 -5.61 -5.27
N PHE A 189 1.29 -5.28 -6.16
CA PHE A 189 0.12 -4.48 -5.80
C PHE A 189 -0.85 -5.23 -4.89
N PHE A 190 -1.05 -6.53 -5.14
CA PHE A 190 -2.02 -7.35 -4.42
C PHE A 190 -1.54 -7.78 -3.03
N ASP A 191 -0.24 -7.77 -2.80
CA ASP A 191 0.40 -8.12 -1.54
C ASP A 191 0.53 -6.89 -0.61
N ILE A 192 0.08 -5.71 -1.04
CA ILE A 192 -0.06 -4.52 -0.17
C ILE A 192 -1.42 -4.56 0.51
N ASP A 193 -1.42 -4.40 1.85
CA ASP A 193 -2.65 -4.37 2.64
C ASP A 193 -3.62 -3.28 2.12
N VAL A 194 -4.87 -3.71 1.86
CA VAL A 194 -5.98 -2.89 1.37
C VAL A 194 -6.34 -1.76 2.34
N GLU A 195 -6.03 -1.92 3.63
CA GLU A 195 -6.25 -0.91 4.67
C GLU A 195 -4.99 -0.09 4.98
N SER A 196 -3.90 -0.30 4.23
CA SER A 196 -2.69 0.49 4.42
C SER A 196 -2.94 1.97 4.15
N ALA A 197 -2.27 2.83 4.93
CA ALA A 197 -2.40 4.28 4.76
C ALA A 197 -1.93 4.69 3.35
N PRO A 198 -2.72 5.50 2.62
CA PRO A 198 -2.34 5.96 1.29
C PRO A 198 -1.20 6.99 1.39
N GLY A 199 -0.52 7.21 0.27
CA GLY A 199 0.40 8.32 0.14
C GLY A 199 -0.31 9.65 -0.16
N PRO A 200 0.43 10.69 -0.53
CA PRO A 200 -0.11 11.99 -0.93
C PRO A 200 -1.11 11.94 -2.11
N ASP A 201 -1.02 10.91 -2.97
CA ASP A 201 -1.99 10.70 -4.05
C ASP A 201 -3.40 10.35 -3.52
N GLY A 202 -3.48 9.80 -2.31
CA GLY A 202 -4.70 9.38 -1.63
C GLY A 202 -5.23 8.02 -2.03
N PHE A 203 -4.55 7.26 -2.91
CA PHE A 203 -5.01 5.95 -3.36
C PHE A 203 -4.46 4.82 -2.46
N THR A 204 -5.29 3.82 -2.17
CA THR A 204 -4.92 2.61 -1.42
C THR A 204 -4.79 1.42 -2.38
N SER A 205 -4.21 0.30 -1.94
CA SER A 205 -4.13 -0.90 -2.79
C SER A 205 -5.51 -1.48 -3.13
N ALA A 206 -6.54 -1.18 -2.32
CA ALA A 206 -7.93 -1.54 -2.62
C ALA A 206 -8.40 -0.99 -3.97
N PHE A 207 -8.04 0.27 -4.30
CA PHE A 207 -8.34 0.85 -5.60
C PHE A 207 -7.70 0.04 -6.73
N TYR A 208 -6.39 -0.22 -6.65
CA TYR A 208 -5.67 -0.92 -7.71
C TYR A 208 -6.14 -2.36 -7.88
N ARG A 209 -6.53 -3.04 -6.79
CA ARG A 209 -7.11 -4.38 -6.84
C ARG A 209 -8.47 -4.37 -7.54
N ALA A 210 -9.34 -3.42 -7.21
CA ALA A 210 -10.66 -3.30 -7.81
C ALA A 210 -10.59 -2.88 -9.28
N ALA A 211 -9.71 -1.93 -9.62
CA ALA A 211 -9.56 -1.37 -10.95
C ALA A 211 -8.55 -2.12 -11.84
N TRP A 212 -7.97 -3.23 -11.37
CA TRP A 212 -6.88 -3.95 -12.06
C TRP A 212 -7.16 -4.27 -13.53
N PRO A 213 -8.38 -4.69 -13.94
CA PRO A 213 -8.67 -4.97 -15.35
C PRO A 213 -8.41 -3.77 -16.29
N ILE A 214 -8.49 -2.55 -15.77
CA ILE A 214 -8.31 -1.31 -16.54
C ILE A 214 -6.91 -0.73 -16.34
N VAL A 215 -6.48 -0.59 -15.08
CA VAL A 215 -5.23 0.13 -14.75
C VAL A 215 -3.99 -0.76 -14.79
N GLY A 216 -4.16 -2.08 -14.76
CA GLY A 216 -3.08 -3.05 -14.56
C GLY A 216 -1.98 -2.95 -15.60
N GLN A 217 -2.33 -2.76 -16.88
CA GLN A 217 -1.37 -2.62 -17.97
C GLN A 217 -0.52 -1.34 -17.82
N SER A 218 -1.15 -0.21 -17.54
CA SER A 218 -0.41 1.05 -17.32
C SER A 218 0.45 1.01 -16.06
N MET A 219 0.01 0.30 -15.01
CA MET A 219 0.86 0.08 -13.82
C MET A 219 2.07 -0.79 -14.15
N PHE A 220 1.89 -1.83 -14.96
CA PHE A 220 2.98 -2.65 -15.46
C PHE A 220 3.99 -1.83 -16.27
N GLU A 221 3.52 -0.97 -17.17
CA GLU A 221 4.37 -0.07 -17.95
C GLU A 221 5.12 0.95 -17.08
N ALA A 222 4.44 1.56 -16.11
CA ALA A 222 5.04 2.52 -15.19
C ALA A 222 6.12 1.87 -14.29
N VAL A 223 5.86 0.68 -13.78
CA VAL A 223 6.85 -0.09 -13.01
C VAL A 223 8.00 -0.53 -13.92
N GLY A 224 7.70 -1.04 -15.11
CA GLY A 224 8.70 -1.44 -16.10
C GLY A 224 9.59 -0.27 -16.57
N GLU A 225 9.05 0.94 -16.68
CA GLU A 225 9.83 2.16 -16.93
C GLU A 225 10.86 2.41 -15.83
N PHE A 226 10.47 2.30 -14.56
CA PHE A 226 11.40 2.45 -13.44
C PHE A 226 12.53 1.40 -13.51
N PHE A 227 12.21 0.12 -13.73
CA PHE A 227 13.23 -0.93 -13.79
C PHE A 227 14.15 -0.83 -15.02
N ARG A 228 13.67 -0.28 -16.15
CA ARG A 228 14.51 -0.02 -17.34
C ARG A 228 15.42 1.20 -17.18
N THR A 229 14.92 2.27 -16.57
CA THR A 229 15.61 3.57 -16.55
C THR A 229 16.35 3.85 -15.25
N GLY A 230 16.01 3.17 -14.15
CA GLY A 230 16.46 3.48 -12.79
C GLY A 230 15.96 4.83 -12.27
N LYS A 231 15.10 5.53 -13.01
CA LYS A 231 14.59 6.85 -12.66
C LYS A 231 13.18 6.72 -12.10
N LEU A 232 12.90 7.48 -11.04
CA LEU A 232 11.58 7.55 -10.43
C LEU A 232 11.01 8.95 -10.56
N LEU A 233 9.76 9.05 -11.02
CA LEU A 233 9.07 10.32 -11.11
C LEU A 233 8.89 10.94 -9.71
N LYS A 234 9.22 12.23 -9.55
CA LYS A 234 9.21 12.94 -8.25
C LYS A 234 7.87 12.83 -7.52
N GLN A 235 6.76 12.92 -8.24
CA GLN A 235 5.40 12.81 -7.70
C GLN A 235 5.13 11.44 -7.08
N ILE A 236 5.70 10.37 -7.63
CA ILE A 236 5.58 9.00 -7.08
C ILE A 236 6.40 8.88 -5.80
N ASN A 237 7.58 9.50 -5.75
CA ASN A 237 8.48 9.51 -4.59
C ASN A 237 8.04 10.45 -3.45
N THR A 238 6.98 11.23 -3.66
CA THR A 238 6.48 12.15 -2.63
C THR A 238 5.78 11.35 -1.52
N THR A 239 6.08 11.67 -0.26
CA THR A 239 5.65 10.91 0.91
C THR A 239 4.99 11.85 1.92
N LEU A 240 3.93 11.38 2.58
CA LEU A 240 3.31 12.09 3.71
C LEU A 240 3.93 11.59 5.02
N LEU A 241 4.47 12.49 5.84
CA LEU A 241 5.06 12.15 7.13
C LEU A 241 3.99 12.20 8.22
N ALA A 242 3.65 11.04 8.79
CA ALA A 242 2.76 10.95 9.95
C ALA A 242 3.59 10.80 11.22
N LEU A 243 3.33 11.63 12.23
CA LEU A 243 4.01 11.55 13.54
C LEU A 243 3.13 10.75 14.51
N ILE A 244 3.60 9.58 14.94
CA ILE A 244 2.89 8.74 15.92
C ILE A 244 3.54 8.90 17.30
N PRO A 245 2.80 9.32 18.34
CA PRO A 245 3.32 9.38 19.70
C PRO A 245 3.81 8.01 20.19
N LYS A 246 4.98 7.99 20.85
CA LYS A 246 5.54 6.82 21.56
C LYS A 246 5.01 6.71 22.99
N VAL A 247 4.58 7.84 23.55
CA VAL A 247 4.16 8.00 24.95
C VAL A 247 2.86 8.80 25.00
N ASN A 248 2.13 8.69 26.11
CA ASN A 248 0.79 9.28 26.25
C ASN A 248 0.78 10.82 26.18
N MET A 249 1.82 11.46 26.71
CA MET A 249 1.98 12.92 26.70
C MET A 249 3.32 13.28 26.07
N PRO A 250 3.41 13.31 24.73
CA PRO A 250 4.66 13.61 24.04
C PRO A 250 5.00 15.10 24.16
N THR A 251 6.20 15.40 24.67
CA THR A 251 6.67 16.79 24.87
C THR A 251 7.79 17.12 23.88
N TYR A 252 8.64 16.15 23.55
CA TYR A 252 9.80 16.32 22.69
C TYR A 252 9.60 15.67 21.32
N VAL A 253 10.29 16.16 20.28
CA VAL A 253 10.24 15.56 18.93
C VAL A 253 10.66 14.07 18.95
N SER A 254 11.59 13.71 19.84
CA SER A 254 12.03 12.32 20.07
C SER A 254 10.90 11.40 20.54
N ASP A 255 9.83 11.95 21.11
CA ASP A 255 8.67 11.21 21.59
C ASP A 255 7.74 10.76 20.46
N TYR A 256 8.01 11.19 19.22
CA TYR A 256 7.28 10.76 18.05
C TYR A 256 8.07 9.74 17.22
N ARG A 257 7.36 8.79 16.62
CA ARG A 257 7.84 7.93 15.54
C ARG A 257 7.38 8.54 14.22
N PRO A 258 8.31 9.03 13.37
CA PRO A 258 7.94 9.41 12.02
C PRO A 258 7.61 8.15 11.20
N ILE A 259 6.46 8.15 10.54
CA ILE A 259 6.04 7.12 9.58
C ILE A 259 5.87 7.77 8.21
N SER A 260 6.55 7.19 7.23
CA SER A 260 6.46 7.59 5.83
C SER A 260 5.29 6.89 5.15
N CYS A 261 4.22 7.63 4.87
CA CYS A 261 3.10 7.17 4.07
C CYS A 261 3.40 7.40 2.58
N CYS A 262 3.94 6.36 1.93
CA CYS A 262 4.30 6.39 0.51
C CYS A 262 3.11 6.04 -0.40
N ASN A 263 3.13 6.51 -1.65
CA ASN A 263 2.18 6.11 -2.69
C ASN A 263 2.24 4.60 -2.96
N VAL A 264 1.12 3.99 -3.38
CA VAL A 264 1.06 2.53 -3.61
C VAL A 264 2.00 2.10 -4.74
N LEU A 265 2.11 2.88 -5.81
CA LEU A 265 3.04 2.60 -6.91
C LEU A 265 4.51 2.54 -6.41
N TYR A 266 4.89 3.45 -5.51
CA TYR A 266 6.21 3.39 -4.85
C TYR A 266 6.37 2.10 -4.03
N LYS A 267 5.37 1.77 -3.20
CA LYS A 267 5.37 0.56 -2.37
C LYS A 267 5.46 -0.72 -3.22
N ALA A 268 4.82 -0.75 -4.39
CA ALA A 268 4.87 -1.88 -5.31
C ALA A 268 6.29 -2.05 -5.87
N ILE A 269 6.91 -0.97 -6.35
CA ILE A 269 8.30 -0.98 -6.83
C ILE A 269 9.25 -1.49 -5.74
N THR A 270 9.19 -0.93 -4.53
CA THR A 270 10.07 -1.35 -3.44
C THR A 270 9.80 -2.78 -3.00
N LYS A 271 8.55 -3.25 -3.04
CA LYS A 271 8.21 -4.65 -2.73
C LYS A 271 8.79 -5.63 -3.76
N ILE A 272 8.81 -5.29 -5.05
CA ILE A 272 9.49 -6.11 -6.08
C ILE A 272 10.99 -6.18 -5.78
N ILE A 273 11.63 -5.04 -5.52
CA ILE A 273 13.05 -4.98 -5.16
C ILE A 273 13.34 -5.85 -3.94
N VAL A 274 12.54 -5.70 -2.87
CA VAL A 274 12.69 -6.49 -1.64
C VAL A 274 12.54 -7.98 -1.92
N LYS A 275 11.53 -8.41 -2.68
CA LYS A 275 11.34 -9.82 -3.03
C LYS A 275 12.51 -10.40 -3.81
N ARG A 276 13.10 -9.61 -4.73
CA ARG A 276 14.30 -10.02 -5.49
C ARG A 276 15.52 -10.13 -4.58
N ILE A 277 15.73 -9.15 -3.69
CA ILE A 277 16.84 -9.17 -2.70
C ILE A 277 16.66 -10.30 -1.68
N GLN A 278 15.45 -10.61 -1.25
CA GLN A 278 15.17 -11.68 -0.29
C GLN A 278 15.69 -13.06 -0.75
N ARG A 279 15.75 -13.32 -2.06
CA ARG A 279 16.27 -14.59 -2.62
C ARG A 279 17.77 -14.76 -2.37
N VAL A 280 18.50 -13.65 -2.34
CA VAL A 280 19.95 -13.65 -2.15
C VAL A 280 20.34 -13.43 -0.70
N LEU A 281 19.43 -12.86 0.10
CA LEU A 281 19.70 -12.46 1.47
C LEU A 281 20.31 -13.57 2.34
N PRO A 282 19.85 -14.85 2.30
CA PRO A 282 20.43 -15.92 3.14
C PRO A 282 21.92 -16.18 2.94
N LEU A 283 22.47 -15.79 1.79
CA LEU A 283 23.89 -15.97 1.46
C LEU A 283 24.75 -14.78 1.90
N LEU A 284 24.10 -13.68 2.29
CA LEU A 284 24.73 -12.41 2.60
C LEU A 284 24.68 -12.07 4.09
N ILE A 285 23.70 -12.63 4.80
CA ILE A 285 23.46 -12.35 6.21
C ILE A 285 24.05 -13.46 7.08
N ASP A 286 24.67 -13.05 8.17
CA ASP A 286 25.18 -13.96 9.17
C ASP A 286 24.04 -14.74 9.86
N TYR A 287 24.34 -15.92 10.40
CA TYR A 287 23.37 -16.70 11.17
C TYR A 287 22.82 -15.93 12.39
N SER A 288 23.64 -15.06 13.00
CA SER A 288 23.23 -14.22 14.13
C SER A 288 22.27 -13.07 13.77
N GLN A 289 22.03 -12.81 12.48
CA GLN A 289 21.05 -11.81 12.05
C GLN A 289 19.64 -12.41 12.01
N ASN A 290 18.91 -12.31 13.13
CA ASN A 290 17.56 -12.90 13.24
C ASN A 290 16.41 -11.94 12.89
N ALA A 291 16.61 -10.62 12.99
CA ALA A 291 15.54 -9.65 12.74
C ALA A 291 15.28 -9.47 11.23
N PHE A 292 14.00 -9.45 10.84
CA PHE A 292 13.52 -9.19 9.47
C PHE A 292 13.96 -10.22 8.41
N VAL A 293 14.27 -11.44 8.85
CA VAL A 293 14.64 -12.55 7.97
C VAL A 293 13.52 -13.59 8.04
N PRO A 294 12.94 -13.99 6.89
CA PRO A 294 11.92 -15.05 6.87
C PRO A 294 12.41 -16.33 7.55
N GLY A 295 11.59 -16.89 8.45
CA GLY A 295 11.90 -18.12 9.17
C GLY A 295 12.81 -17.95 10.39
N ARG A 296 13.21 -16.72 10.75
CA ARG A 296 13.93 -16.42 11.99
C ARG A 296 13.04 -15.59 12.91
N SER A 297 13.02 -15.93 14.19
CA SER A 297 12.28 -15.24 15.23
C SER A 297 13.20 -14.37 16.07
N ILE A 298 12.67 -13.29 16.66
CA ILE A 298 13.41 -12.52 17.66
C ILE A 298 13.73 -13.38 18.89
N SER A 299 12.87 -14.37 19.18
CA SER A 299 13.09 -15.35 20.24
C SER A 299 14.28 -16.26 19.97
N ASP A 300 14.78 -16.36 18.74
CA ASP A 300 15.94 -17.19 18.42
C ASP A 300 17.26 -16.49 18.82
N ASN A 301 17.19 -15.21 19.22
CA ASN A 301 18.28 -14.49 19.90
C ASN A 301 18.26 -14.74 21.41
N ILE A 302 18.24 -16.01 21.86
CA ILE A 302 18.50 -16.31 23.27
C ILE A 302 20.02 -16.32 23.45
N PHE A 303 20.55 -15.25 24.02
CA PHE A 303 21.83 -15.23 24.70
C PHE A 303 21.58 -14.85 26.16
#